data_AF-A0A0L9VRD8-F1
#
_entry.id   AF-A0A0L9VRD8-F1
#
_cell.length_a   1.000
_cell.length_b   1.000
_cell.length_c   1.000
_cell.angle_alpha   90.00
_cell.angle_beta   90.00
_cell.angle_gamma   90.00
#
_symmetry.space_group_name_H-M   'P 1'
#
loop_
_entity.id
_entity.type
_entity.pdbx_description
1 polymer ?
#
loop_
_entity_poly.entity_id
_entity_poly.type
_entity_poly.pdbx_seq_one_letter_code
_entity_poly.pdbx_strand_id
1 'polypeptide(L)'
;MCTIGYGDITPNSTTTKLFSILFVLVGFGFIDILLSEMVSYVLDLQENHMLTVVKGRRGEKDGKSYIIDVEKGRMRIRLKVALALGVVVICIGVGVAVMHFVEKLGWLDSFYLLVMSVTTVGYGDHAFKTMHGRIFAAIWLLVSTLVVA
;
A
#
# COMPACT_ATOMS: atom_id res chain seq x y z
N MET A 1 -9.47 -7.56 -3.69
CA MET A 1 -9.83 -7.25 -5.09
C MET A 1 -9.27 -5.86 -5.39
N CYS A 2 -8.02 -5.74 -5.85
CA CYS A 2 -7.34 -4.45 -5.98
C CYS A 2 -7.74 -3.63 -7.23
N THR A 3 -8.78 -4.05 -7.96
CA THR A 3 -9.32 -3.40 -9.18
C THR A 3 -8.33 -3.07 -10.32
N ILE A 4 -7.07 -3.54 -10.24
CA ILE A 4 -6.00 -3.24 -11.21
C ILE A 4 -6.30 -3.75 -12.61
N GLY A 5 -6.82 -4.98 -12.73
CA GLY A 5 -7.32 -5.50 -14.00
C GLY A 5 -6.29 -5.59 -15.13
N TYR A 6 -5.11 -6.19 -14.89
CA TYR A 6 -4.03 -6.33 -15.88
C TYR A 6 -4.43 -6.91 -17.25
N GLY A 7 -5.50 -7.71 -17.31
CA GLY A 7 -6.00 -8.25 -18.59
C GLY A 7 -5.12 -9.31 -19.25
N ASP A 8 -4.00 -9.70 -18.64
CA ASP A 8 -3.11 -10.76 -19.11
C ASP A 8 -3.76 -12.16 -19.02
N ILE A 9 -4.62 -12.36 -18.02
CA ILE A 9 -5.42 -13.57 -17.84
C ILE A 9 -6.89 -13.17 -17.75
N THR A 10 -7.68 -13.59 -18.74
CA THR A 10 -9.11 -13.24 -18.83
C THR A 10 -10.02 -14.47 -18.94
N PRO A 11 -11.23 -14.41 -18.36
CA PRO A 11 -12.20 -15.50 -18.48
C PRO A 11 -12.71 -15.61 -19.93
N ASN A 12 -12.40 -16.72 -20.59
CA ASN A 12 -12.77 -16.97 -21.99
C ASN A 12 -14.09 -17.75 -22.14
N SER A 13 -14.51 -18.49 -21.11
CA SER A 13 -15.72 -19.32 -21.09
C SER A 13 -16.90 -18.59 -20.44
N THR A 14 -18.12 -18.83 -20.93
CA THR A 14 -19.37 -18.32 -20.36
C THR A 14 -19.48 -18.59 -18.86
N THR A 15 -19.14 -19.80 -18.41
CA THR A 15 -19.16 -20.18 -16.99
C THR A 15 -18.16 -19.38 -16.18
N THR A 16 -16.93 -19.22 -16.69
CA THR A 16 -15.88 -18.46 -16.00
C THR A 16 -16.22 -16.98 -15.92
N LYS A 17 -16.88 -16.41 -16.93
CA LYS A 17 -17.35 -15.02 -16.91
C LYS A 17 -18.44 -14.82 -15.84
N LEU A 18 -19.42 -15.73 -15.78
CA LEU A 18 -20.51 -15.66 -14.79
C LEU A 18 -19.98 -15.74 -13.35
N PHE A 19 -19.02 -16.64 -13.11
CA PHE A 19 -18.33 -16.76 -11.83
C PHE A 19 -17.56 -15.49 -11.48
N SER A 20 -16.78 -14.94 -12.42
CA SER A 20 -16.02 -13.70 -12.19
C SER A 20 -16.92 -12.53 -11.82
N ILE A 21 -18.10 -12.40 -12.45
CA ILE A 21 -19.07 -11.34 -12.11
C ILE A 21 -19.51 -11.45 -10.66
N LEU A 22 -19.97 -12.64 -10.24
CA LEU A 22 -20.41 -12.88 -8.85
C LEU A 22 -19.25 -12.68 -7.84
N PHE A 23 -18.06 -13.16 -8.19
CA PHE A 23 -16.87 -13.05 -7.34
C PHE A 23 -16.43 -11.60 -7.13
N VAL A 24 -16.47 -10.76 -8.18
CA VAL A 24 -16.16 -9.32 -8.05
C VAL A 24 -17.20 -8.62 -7.17
N LEU A 25 -18.50 -8.87 -7.38
CA LEU A 25 -19.57 -8.21 -6.63
C LEU A 25 -19.50 -8.50 -5.12
N VAL A 26 -19.28 -9.76 -4.74
CA VAL A 26 -19.18 -10.15 -3.33
C VAL A 26 -17.80 -9.82 -2.75
N GLY A 27 -16.74 -10.12 -3.51
CA GLY A 27 -15.37 -10.04 -3.04
C GLY A 27 -14.82 -8.62 -2.94
N PHE A 28 -15.31 -7.67 -3.74
CA PHE A 28 -14.86 -6.28 -3.66
C PHE A 28 -15.23 -5.64 -2.32
N GLY A 29 -16.51 -5.66 -1.96
CA GLY A 29 -16.97 -5.06 -0.70
C GLY A 29 -16.44 -5.78 0.54
N PHE A 30 -16.45 -7.11 0.55
CA PHE A 30 -16.00 -7.87 1.72
C PHE A 30 -14.51 -7.70 2.00
N ILE A 31 -13.67 -7.78 0.95
CA ILE A 31 -12.23 -7.59 1.11
C ILE A 31 -11.91 -6.14 1.47
N ASP A 32 -12.57 -5.15 0.87
CA ASP A 32 -12.33 -3.73 1.17
C ASP A 32 -12.63 -3.38 2.64
N ILE A 33 -13.73 -3.89 3.19
CA ILE A 33 -14.08 -3.67 4.62
C ILE A 33 -13.03 -4.28 5.55
N LEU A 34 -12.67 -5.56 5.35
CA LEU A 34 -11.65 -6.22 6.17
C LEU A 34 -10.30 -5.51 6.10
N LEU A 35 -9.96 -5.06 4.90
CA LEU A 35 -8.74 -4.30 4.63
C LEU A 35 -8.73 -2.94 5.35
N SER A 36 -9.83 -2.19 5.28
CA SER A 36 -9.97 -0.89 5.95
C SER A 36 -9.89 -0.99 7.47
N GLU A 37 -10.46 -2.07 8.05
CA GLU A 37 -10.37 -2.36 9.48
C GLU A 37 -8.93 -2.68 9.91
N MET A 38 -8.20 -3.48 9.12
CA MET A 38 -6.78 -3.77 9.37
C MET A 38 -5.91 -2.51 9.32
N VAL A 39 -6.14 -1.61 8.34
CA VAL A 39 -5.41 -0.35 8.25
C VAL A 39 -5.66 0.52 9.47
N SER A 40 -6.92 0.66 9.86
CA SER A 40 -7.29 1.43 11.06
C SER A 40 -6.58 0.89 12.30
N TYR A 41 -6.54 -0.44 12.47
CA TYR A 41 -5.81 -1.08 13.56
C TYR A 41 -4.30 -0.78 13.54
N VAL A 42 -3.65 -0.87 12.37
CA VAL A 42 -2.21 -0.57 12.24
C VAL A 42 -1.93 0.90 12.49
N LEU A 43 -2.78 1.80 12.00
CA LEU A 43 -2.68 3.24 12.22
C LEU A 43 -2.84 3.59 13.70
N ASP A 44 -3.79 2.97 14.39
CA ASP A 44 -4.00 3.12 15.83
C ASP A 44 -2.76 2.64 16.63
N LEU A 45 -2.14 1.55 16.17
CA LEU A 45 -0.90 1.04 16.76
C LEU A 45 0.26 2.05 16.60
N GLN A 46 0.39 2.64 15.41
CA GLN A 46 1.40 3.67 15.14
C GLN A 46 1.14 4.94 15.96
N GLU A 47 -0.12 5.36 16.08
CA GLU A 47 -0.51 6.52 16.88
C GLU A 47 -0.17 6.30 18.36
N ASN A 48 -0.45 5.11 18.91
CA ASN A 48 -0.10 4.77 20.31
C ASN A 48 1.42 4.77 20.57
N HIS A 49 2.23 4.26 19.65
CA HIS A 49 3.69 4.31 19.79
C HIS A 49 4.22 5.74 19.72
N MET A 50 3.71 6.56 18.79
CA MET A 50 4.08 7.97 18.68
C MET A 50 3.68 8.76 19.93
N LEU A 51 2.48 8.53 20.45
CA LEU A 51 2.00 9.18 21.69
C LEU A 51 2.87 8.84 22.90
N THR A 52 3.42 7.63 22.96
CA THR A 52 4.32 7.21 24.06
C THR A 52 5.69 7.89 23.97
N VAL A 53 6.26 8.03 22.76
CA VAL A 53 7.51 8.79 22.55
C VAL A 53 7.32 10.28 22.82
N VAL A 54 6.14 10.83 22.49
CA VAL A 54 5.80 12.24 22.78
C VAL A 54 5.59 12.45 24.29
N LYS A 55 4.87 11.56 24.99
CA LYS A 55 4.66 11.67 26.45
C LYS A 55 5.95 11.42 27.25
N GLY A 56 6.81 10.50 26.83
CA GLY A 56 8.11 10.22 27.48
C GLY A 56 9.12 11.37 27.38
N ARG A 57 8.97 12.27 26.40
CA ARG A 57 9.80 13.48 26.27
C ARG A 57 9.33 14.68 27.10
N ARG A 58 8.20 14.58 27.82
CA ARG A 58 7.65 15.66 28.65
C ARG A 58 8.48 15.93 29.92
N GLY A 59 9.40 15.03 30.29
CA GLY A 59 10.23 15.18 31.49
C GLY A 59 11.61 15.83 31.28
N GLU A 60 12.12 15.95 30.05
CA GLU A 60 13.55 16.31 29.89
C GLU A 60 13.88 16.96 28.53
N LYS A 61 13.55 18.25 28.36
CA LYS A 61 14.46 19.32 27.86
C LYS A 61 13.74 20.52 27.23
N ASP A 62 13.89 21.62 27.95
CA ASP A 62 13.59 23.02 27.65
C ASP A 62 14.56 23.61 26.59
N GLY A 63 14.59 23.09 25.35
CA GLY A 63 15.61 23.58 24.39
C GLY A 63 15.49 23.22 22.91
N LYS A 64 14.32 22.78 22.43
CA LYS A 64 14.15 22.50 20.98
C LYS A 64 12.82 23.04 20.46
N SER A 65 12.71 24.36 20.59
CA SER A 65 11.63 25.26 20.16
C SER A 65 11.37 25.33 18.64
N TYR A 66 11.55 24.24 17.89
CA TYR A 66 11.29 24.23 16.45
C TYR A 66 10.56 22.99 15.90
N ILE A 67 10.40 21.91 16.67
CA ILE A 67 9.91 20.65 16.10
C ILE A 67 8.54 20.19 16.60
N ILE A 68 8.12 20.53 17.82
CA ILE A 68 6.82 20.07 18.32
C ILE A 68 6.22 21.12 19.24
N ASP A 69 5.21 21.81 18.73
CA ASP A 69 4.37 22.71 19.50
C ASP A 69 3.26 21.88 20.15
N VAL A 70 3.48 21.48 21.40
CA VAL A 70 2.72 20.46 22.13
C VAL A 70 1.42 21.01 22.74
N GLU A 71 1.18 22.32 22.67
CA GLU A 71 0.05 22.96 23.35
C GLU A 71 -1.32 22.61 22.75
N LYS A 72 -1.37 22.04 21.54
CA LYS A 72 -2.64 21.80 20.81
C LYS A 72 -2.98 20.36 20.46
N GLY A 73 -2.23 19.36 20.93
CA GLY A 73 -2.58 17.93 20.73
C GLY A 73 -2.77 17.50 19.26
N ARG A 74 -2.39 18.33 18.29
CA ARG A 74 -2.42 18.04 16.85
C ARG A 74 -0.99 17.94 16.38
N MET A 75 -0.56 16.74 15.96
CA MET A 75 0.58 16.63 15.06
C MET A 75 0.34 17.61 13.91
N ARG A 76 1.30 18.49 13.63
CA ARG A 76 1.19 19.40 12.48
C ARG A 76 0.93 18.52 11.26
N ILE A 77 -0.13 18.82 10.50
CA ILE A 77 -0.57 18.05 9.32
C ILE A 77 0.62 17.63 8.44
N ARG A 78 1.62 18.51 8.30
CA ARG A 78 2.85 18.28 7.54
C ARG A 78 3.68 17.08 7.99
N LEU A 79 3.74 16.75 9.28
CA LEU A 79 4.52 15.61 9.80
C LEU A 79 3.77 14.28 9.60
N LYS A 80 2.45 14.25 9.86
CA LYS A 80 1.61 13.07 9.55
C LYS A 80 1.67 12.75 8.05
N VAL A 81 1.54 13.78 7.21
CA VAL A 81 1.65 13.66 5.75
C VAL A 81 3.04 13.21 5.30
N ALA A 82 4.12 13.74 5.88
CA ALA A 82 5.48 13.32 5.54
C ALA A 82 5.76 11.85 5.91
N LEU A 83 5.24 11.37 7.04
CA LEU A 83 5.36 9.97 7.45
C LEU A 83 4.59 9.05 6.52
N ALA A 84 3.34 9.39 6.17
CA ALA A 84 2.53 8.65 5.21
C ALA A 84 3.23 8.56 3.84
N LEU A 85 3.74 9.69 3.32
CA LEU A 85 4.55 9.72 2.10
C LEU A 85 5.79 8.84 2.20
N GLY A 86 6.49 8.83 3.34
CA GLY A 86 7.64 7.97 3.57
C GLY A 86 7.31 6.48 3.47
N VAL A 87 6.20 6.05 4.07
CA VAL A 87 5.72 4.65 3.99
C VAL A 87 5.39 4.27 2.56
N VAL A 88 4.70 5.14 1.81
CA VAL A 88 4.37 4.92 0.38
C VAL A 88 5.65 4.77 -0.45
N VAL A 89 6.64 5.64 -0.26
CA VAL A 89 7.90 5.59 -1.01
C VAL A 89 8.70 4.33 -0.69
N ILE A 90 8.77 3.93 0.59
CA ILE A 90 9.44 2.68 1.00
C ILE A 90 8.73 1.47 0.39
N CYS A 91 7.39 1.48 0.41
CA CYS A 91 6.58 0.44 -0.21
C CYS A 91 6.97 0.32 -1.69
N ILE A 92 6.83 1.38 -2.48
CA ILE A 92 7.20 1.39 -3.90
C ILE A 92 8.65 0.90 -4.11
N GLY A 93 9.61 1.38 -3.32
CA GLY A 93 11.02 0.98 -3.42
C GLY A 93 11.25 -0.52 -3.19
N VAL A 94 10.61 -1.12 -2.18
CA VAL A 94 10.69 -2.57 -1.93
C VAL A 94 10.10 -3.35 -3.09
N GLY A 95 8.94 -2.92 -3.60
CA GLY A 95 8.36 -3.50 -4.81
C GLY A 95 9.36 -3.47 -5.96
N VAL A 96 10.02 -2.33 -6.22
CA VAL A 96 10.89 -2.14 -7.39
C VAL A 96 12.08 -3.06 -7.31
N ALA A 97 12.69 -3.15 -6.12
CA ALA A 97 13.79 -4.05 -5.88
C ALA A 97 13.38 -5.50 -6.17
N VAL A 98 12.26 -5.97 -5.61
CA VAL A 98 11.79 -7.34 -5.83
C VAL A 98 11.52 -7.60 -7.31
N MET A 99 10.92 -6.65 -8.03
CA MET A 99 10.63 -6.80 -9.47
C MET A 99 11.91 -6.83 -10.30
N HIS A 100 12.87 -5.97 -9.99
CA HIS A 100 14.15 -5.95 -10.67
C HIS A 100 14.95 -7.25 -10.43
N PHE A 101 14.95 -7.78 -9.21
CA PHE A 101 15.71 -8.99 -8.87
C PHE A 101 15.00 -10.31 -9.28
N VAL A 102 13.67 -10.38 -9.18
CA VAL A 102 12.91 -11.62 -9.45
C VAL A 102 12.49 -11.72 -10.90
N GLU A 103 11.93 -10.65 -11.48
CA GLU A 103 11.45 -10.64 -12.86
C GLU A 103 12.53 -10.21 -13.86
N LYS A 104 13.70 -9.72 -13.38
CA LYS A 104 14.80 -9.19 -14.20
C LYS A 104 14.37 -8.06 -15.15
N LEU A 105 13.31 -7.35 -14.78
CA LEU A 105 12.80 -6.19 -15.52
C LEU A 105 13.79 -5.02 -15.40
N GLY A 106 13.82 -4.14 -16.40
CA GLY A 106 14.59 -2.89 -16.32
C GLY A 106 14.13 -2.06 -15.10
N TRP A 107 15.01 -1.18 -14.58
CA TRP A 107 14.68 -0.32 -13.45
C TRP A 107 13.46 0.58 -13.72
N LEU A 108 13.38 1.13 -14.94
CA LEU A 108 12.26 1.97 -15.37
C LEU A 108 10.96 1.15 -15.50
N ASP A 109 11.02 -0.01 -16.14
CA ASP A 109 9.83 -0.88 -16.32
C ASP A 109 9.31 -1.41 -14.98
N SER A 110 10.22 -1.73 -14.05
CA SER A 110 9.87 -2.18 -12.70
C SER A 110 9.18 -1.06 -11.92
N PHE A 111 9.71 0.16 -11.99
CA PHE A 111 9.11 1.34 -11.37
C PHE A 111 7.75 1.66 -11.99
N TYR A 112 7.67 1.67 -13.31
CA TYR A 112 6.42 1.89 -14.05
C TYR A 112 5.36 0.88 -13.61
N LEU A 113 5.65 -0.42 -13.69
CA LEU A 113 4.70 -1.48 -13.33
C LEU A 113 4.19 -1.33 -11.89
N LEU A 114 5.05 -0.91 -10.95
CA LEU A 114 4.63 -0.71 -9.57
C LEU A 114 3.82 0.55 -9.34
N VAL A 115 4.17 1.68 -9.95
CA VAL A 115 3.34 2.88 -9.87
C VAL A 115 1.95 2.59 -10.47
N MET A 116 1.91 1.91 -11.61
CA MET A 116 0.66 1.50 -12.27
C MET A 116 -0.17 0.51 -11.42
N SER A 117 0.51 -0.39 -10.70
CA SER A 117 -0.11 -1.33 -9.75
C SER A 117 -0.75 -0.60 -8.57
N VAL A 118 0.06 0.23 -7.90
CA VAL A 118 -0.25 0.89 -6.63
C VAL A 118 -1.37 1.91 -6.80
N THR A 119 -1.39 2.59 -7.95
CA THR A 119 -2.46 3.53 -8.33
C THR A 119 -3.70 2.83 -8.90
N THR A 120 -3.68 1.50 -9.02
CA THR A 120 -4.77 0.68 -9.58
C THR A 120 -5.14 0.99 -11.04
N VAL A 121 -4.29 1.70 -11.78
CA VAL A 121 -4.56 2.03 -13.20
C VAL A 121 -4.29 0.83 -14.11
N GLY A 122 -3.20 0.07 -13.87
CA GLY A 122 -3.01 -1.27 -14.43
C GLY A 122 -3.18 -1.45 -15.94
N TYR A 123 -2.45 -0.72 -16.79
CA TYR A 123 -2.61 -0.78 -18.25
C TYR A 123 -2.46 -2.17 -18.88
N GLY A 124 -1.79 -3.12 -18.24
CA GLY A 124 -1.67 -4.49 -18.74
C GLY A 124 -0.55 -4.73 -19.76
N ASP A 125 0.22 -3.70 -20.10
CA ASP A 125 1.37 -3.75 -21.00
C ASP A 125 2.55 -4.50 -20.38
N HIS A 126 2.77 -4.31 -19.08
CA HIS A 126 3.65 -5.11 -18.25
C HIS A 126 2.85 -5.81 -17.16
N ALA A 127 3.18 -7.07 -16.89
CA ALA A 127 2.54 -7.90 -15.87
C ALA A 127 3.53 -8.90 -15.29
N PHE A 128 3.23 -9.42 -14.11
CA PHE A 128 4.04 -10.42 -13.41
C PHE A 128 4.01 -11.75 -14.18
N LYS A 129 5.14 -12.16 -14.77
CA LYS A 129 5.22 -13.38 -15.60
C LYS A 129 5.72 -14.58 -14.81
N THR A 130 6.57 -14.36 -13.81
CA THR A 130 7.19 -15.44 -13.03
C THR A 130 6.21 -15.97 -11.97
N MET A 131 6.27 -17.27 -11.66
CA MET A 131 5.42 -17.85 -10.61
C MET A 131 5.71 -17.22 -9.24
N HIS A 132 6.99 -17.02 -8.92
CA HIS A 132 7.41 -16.37 -7.67
C HIS A 132 6.98 -14.90 -7.64
N GLY A 133 7.13 -14.17 -8.76
CA GLY A 133 6.67 -12.78 -8.89
C GLY A 133 5.16 -12.65 -8.70
N ARG A 134 4.36 -13.58 -9.23
CA ARG A 134 2.89 -13.58 -9.07
C ARG A 134 2.44 -13.81 -7.63
N ILE A 135 3.07 -14.74 -6.91
CA ILE A 135 2.74 -14.99 -5.50
C ILE A 135 3.10 -13.76 -4.65
N PHE A 136 4.28 -13.19 -4.89
CA PHE A 136 4.67 -11.95 -4.25
C PHE A 136 3.68 -10.83 -4.57
N ALA A 137 3.34 -10.64 -5.85
CA ALA A 137 2.37 -9.66 -6.31
C ALA A 137 1.04 -9.78 -5.60
N ALA A 138 0.49 -11.00 -5.47
CA ALA A 138 -0.81 -11.20 -4.86
C ALA A 138 -0.87 -10.64 -3.43
N ILE A 139 0.18 -10.87 -2.63
CA ILE A 139 0.27 -10.36 -1.25
C ILE A 139 0.63 -8.87 -1.26
N TRP A 140 1.61 -8.51 -2.07
CA TRP A 140 2.17 -7.16 -2.16
C TRP A 140 1.14 -6.13 -2.62
N LEU A 141 0.32 -6.47 -3.62
CA LEU A 141 -0.69 -5.59 -4.17
C LEU A 141 -1.81 -5.32 -3.16
N LEU A 142 -2.17 -6.31 -2.34
CA LEU A 142 -3.12 -6.11 -1.23
C LEU A 142 -2.57 -5.09 -0.24
N VAL A 143 -1.32 -5.25 0.20
CA VAL A 143 -0.67 -4.32 1.12
C VAL A 143 -0.47 -2.94 0.48
N SER A 144 -0.15 -2.88 -0.80
CA SER A 144 0.06 -1.62 -1.52
C SER A 144 -1.22 -0.79 -1.61
N THR A 145 -2.36 -1.43 -1.91
CA THR A 145 -3.66 -0.74 -1.94
C THR A 145 -4.03 -0.18 -0.57
N LEU A 146 -3.67 -0.87 0.51
CA LEU A 146 -3.89 -0.39 1.89
C LEU A 146 -3.06 0.84 2.24
N VAL A 147 -1.82 0.90 1.75
CA VAL A 147 -0.90 2.00 2.04
C VAL A 147 -1.33 3.28 1.31
N VAL A 148 -2.06 3.15 0.20
CA VAL A 148 -2.58 4.28 -0.59
C VAL A 148 -3.96 4.74 -0.13
N ALA A 149 -4.81 3.81 0.33
CA ALA A 149 -6.15 4.10 0.85
C ALA A 149 -6.09 4.87 2.17
#